data_AF-A0A976Q7N7-F1
#
_entry.id   AF-A0A976Q7N7-F1
#
_cell.length_a   1.000
_cell.length_b   1.000
_cell.length_c   1.000
_cell.angle_alpha   90.00
_cell.angle_beta   90.00
_cell.angle_gamma   90.00
#
_symmetry.space_group_name_H-M   'P 1'
#
loop_
_entity.id
_entity.type
_entity.pdbx_description
1 polymer ?
#
loop_
_entity_poly.entity_id
_entity_poly.type
_entity_poly.pdbx_seq_one_letter_code
_entity_poly.pdbx_strand_id
1 'polypeptide(L)'
;MPSLPLRVLHVLLPASLIVCVACQEEEPDPRGFDENGTWSLQEWADNGSDFQDLSKIDVRRDSFFLKFSEAKGTVAAAACSSPLDDPPDYSPYSSRCRGGSDDEERLWDCKCFSYDWRSELSQVWLQFEPGGGKPPNPNTADESKVTMVDADEMDVANTIRLSPLPAGAFSSDGSSSVYLLQKKSDNLFDESGCWEECVGG
;
A
#
# COMPACT_ATOMS: atom_id res chain seq x y z
N MET A 1 15.34 -33.82 -80.86
CA MET A 1 15.76 -34.13 -79.48
C MET A 1 15.42 -32.94 -78.59
N PRO A 2 14.91 -33.18 -77.38
CA PRO A 2 13.73 -32.50 -76.87
C PRO A 2 14.03 -31.28 -75.98
N SER A 3 13.08 -30.35 -76.06
CA SER A 3 12.83 -29.19 -75.22
C SER A 3 12.71 -29.53 -73.74
N LEU A 4 13.28 -28.69 -72.87
CA LEU A 4 12.96 -28.64 -71.44
C LEU A 4 12.33 -27.29 -71.09
N PRO A 5 11.27 -27.27 -70.24
CA PRO A 5 10.41 -26.12 -70.05
C PRO A 5 10.89 -25.15 -68.96
N LEU A 6 10.64 -23.87 -69.22
CA LEU A 6 10.73 -22.76 -68.27
C LEU A 6 9.73 -22.97 -67.12
N ARG A 7 10.20 -23.18 -65.89
CA ARG A 7 9.35 -23.13 -64.70
C ARG A 7 9.36 -21.71 -64.12
N VAL A 8 8.24 -21.02 -64.31
CA VAL A 8 7.94 -19.73 -63.68
C VAL A 8 7.56 -19.99 -62.22
N LEU A 9 8.44 -19.62 -61.29
CA LEU A 9 8.16 -19.64 -59.85
C LEU A 9 7.39 -18.36 -59.49
N HIS A 10 6.09 -18.50 -59.23
CA HIS A 10 5.29 -17.43 -58.62
C HIS A 10 5.61 -17.38 -57.12
N VAL A 11 6.31 -16.33 -56.69
CA VAL A 11 6.50 -16.01 -55.27
C VAL A 11 5.26 -15.26 -54.80
N LEU A 12 4.35 -15.97 -54.13
CA LEU A 12 3.26 -15.37 -53.36
C LEU A 12 3.87 -14.72 -52.10
N LEU A 13 3.96 -13.39 -52.08
CA LEU A 13 4.22 -12.63 -50.86
C LEU A 13 2.97 -12.69 -49.97
N PRO A 14 3.07 -13.20 -48.71
CA PRO A 14 2.04 -12.93 -47.73
C PRO A 14 2.14 -11.47 -47.28
N ALA A 15 1.12 -10.68 -47.58
CA ALA A 15 0.93 -9.36 -46.98
C ALA A 15 0.63 -9.54 -45.49
N SER A 16 1.66 -9.40 -44.65
CA SER A 16 1.49 -9.34 -43.21
C SER A 16 0.71 -8.07 -42.86
N LEU A 17 -0.57 -8.26 -42.52
CA LEU A 17 -1.37 -7.27 -41.81
C LEU A 17 -0.69 -7.01 -40.47
N ILE A 18 0.00 -5.87 -40.37
CA ILE A 18 0.43 -5.31 -39.09
C ILE A 18 -0.85 -4.86 -38.39
N VAL A 19 -1.39 -5.74 -37.54
CA VAL A 19 -2.37 -5.35 -36.54
C VAL A 19 -1.61 -4.50 -35.55
N CYS A 20 -1.66 -3.18 -35.72
CA CYS A 20 -1.39 -2.25 -34.64
C CYS A 20 -2.46 -2.52 -33.58
N VAL A 21 -2.17 -3.47 -32.68
CA VAL A 21 -2.80 -3.48 -31.37
C VAL A 21 -2.43 -2.13 -30.80
N ALA A 22 -3.39 -1.22 -30.77
CA ALA A 22 -3.27 0.01 -30.02
C ALA A 22 -3.05 -0.43 -28.57
N CYS A 23 -1.78 -0.54 -28.16
CA CYS A 23 -1.43 -0.34 -26.77
C CYS A 23 -1.96 1.06 -26.47
N GLN A 24 -3.13 1.10 -25.87
CA GLN A 24 -3.60 2.27 -25.19
C GLN A 24 -2.54 2.49 -24.11
N GLU A 25 -1.55 3.35 -24.40
CA GLU A 25 -0.68 3.88 -23.37
C GLU A 25 -1.65 4.52 -22.38
N GLU A 26 -1.91 3.80 -21.29
CA GLU A 26 -2.60 4.35 -20.13
C GLU A 26 -1.81 5.61 -19.78
N GLU A 27 -2.45 6.78 -19.91
CA GLU A 27 -1.79 8.00 -19.49
C GLU A 27 -1.38 7.81 -18.03
N PRO A 28 -0.13 8.13 -17.68
CA PRO A 28 0.33 7.94 -16.32
C PRO A 28 -0.63 8.68 -15.40
N ASP A 29 -1.11 7.96 -14.38
CA ASP A 29 -2.00 8.52 -13.38
C ASP A 29 -1.42 9.85 -12.90
N PRO A 30 -2.16 10.98 -13.00
CA PRO A 30 -1.65 12.28 -12.57
C PRO A 30 -1.24 12.30 -11.10
N ARG A 31 -1.73 11.34 -10.29
CA ARG A 31 -1.30 11.14 -8.90
C ARG A 31 0.14 10.61 -8.78
N GLY A 32 0.69 10.00 -9.83
CA GLY A 32 2.00 9.30 -9.83
C GLY A 32 2.04 8.03 -8.99
N PHE A 33 1.01 7.78 -8.18
CA PHE A 33 0.98 6.77 -7.15
C PHE A 33 0.28 5.48 -7.61
N ASP A 34 1.03 4.40 -7.78
CA ASP A 34 0.48 3.05 -7.93
C ASP A 34 -0.06 2.56 -6.59
N GLU A 35 -1.31 2.96 -6.31
CA GLU A 35 -1.93 2.85 -5.00
C GLU A 35 -2.09 1.42 -4.52
N ASN A 36 -2.33 0.48 -5.43
CA ASN A 36 -2.60 -0.88 -5.06
C ASN A 36 -1.35 -1.57 -4.51
N GLY A 37 -1.54 -2.25 -3.37
CA GLY A 37 -0.55 -3.13 -2.78
C GLY A 37 -0.14 -2.73 -1.36
N THR A 38 0.96 -3.32 -0.94
CA THR A 38 1.45 -3.25 0.44
C THR A 38 2.60 -2.27 0.58
N TRP A 39 2.55 -1.46 1.63
CA TRP A 39 3.50 -0.41 1.95
C TRP A 39 4.01 -0.59 3.36
N SER A 40 5.32 -0.66 3.55
CA SER A 40 5.95 -0.87 4.86
C SER A 40 6.64 0.39 5.35
N LEU A 41 6.40 0.77 6.60
CA LEU A 41 7.03 1.93 7.23
C LEU A 41 8.56 1.76 7.27
N GLN A 42 9.28 2.70 6.68
CA GLN A 42 10.75 2.76 6.71
C GLN A 42 11.24 3.84 7.66
N GLU A 43 10.67 5.03 7.55
CA GLU A 43 11.03 6.16 8.40
C GLU A 43 9.78 6.87 8.88
N TRP A 44 9.91 7.52 10.04
CA TRP A 44 8.82 8.32 10.57
C TRP A 44 9.37 9.45 11.44
N ALA A 45 8.60 10.52 11.55
CA ALA A 45 8.92 11.65 12.40
C ALA A 45 7.64 12.19 13.03
N ASP A 46 7.70 12.48 14.33
CA ASP A 46 6.74 13.35 14.98
C ASP A 46 6.99 14.80 14.60
N ASN A 47 5.99 15.64 14.85
CA ASN A 47 6.01 17.07 14.58
C ASN A 47 7.33 17.77 15.00
N GLY A 48 8.12 18.15 14.00
CA GLY A 48 9.37 18.88 14.20
C GLY A 48 10.52 18.05 14.77
N SER A 49 10.37 16.74 14.89
CA SER A 49 11.43 15.80 15.26
C SER A 49 12.21 15.33 14.03
N ASP A 50 13.42 14.80 14.27
CA ASP A 50 14.20 14.14 13.23
C ASP A 50 13.62 12.77 12.88
N PHE A 51 13.68 12.41 11.60
CA PHE A 51 13.26 11.10 11.12
C PHE A 51 14.01 9.96 11.84
N GLN A 52 13.22 9.01 12.32
CA GLN A 52 13.70 7.74 12.87
C GLN A 52 13.64 6.68 11.77
N ASP A 53 14.79 6.09 11.46
CA ASP A 53 14.93 5.06 10.42
C ASP A 53 14.76 3.66 11.02
N LEU A 54 13.57 3.07 10.81
CA LEU A 54 13.23 1.72 11.25
C LEU A 54 13.92 0.64 10.39
N SER A 55 14.32 0.96 9.15
CA SER A 55 14.96 -0.01 8.26
C SER A 55 16.31 -0.50 8.80
N LYS A 56 16.95 0.30 9.65
CA LYS A 56 18.21 0.00 10.34
C LYS A 56 18.02 -0.81 11.63
N ILE A 57 16.79 -1.00 12.09
CA ILE A 57 16.47 -1.69 13.34
C ILE A 57 15.84 -3.04 13.00
N ASP A 58 16.67 -4.10 12.93
CA ASP A 58 16.24 -5.44 12.48
C ASP A 58 15.00 -5.98 13.21
N VAL A 59 14.84 -5.67 14.50
CA VAL A 59 13.70 -6.14 15.31
C VAL A 59 12.35 -5.45 14.99
N ARG A 60 12.39 -4.39 14.18
CA ARG A 60 11.25 -3.52 13.81
C ARG A 60 11.00 -3.43 12.31
N ARG A 61 11.88 -4.03 11.51
CA ARG A 61 11.69 -4.05 10.07
C ARG A 61 10.46 -4.88 9.75
N ASP A 62 9.64 -4.39 8.82
CA ASP A 62 8.44 -5.10 8.36
C ASP A 62 7.42 -5.32 9.52
N SER A 63 7.36 -4.37 10.47
CA SER A 63 6.46 -4.39 11.64
C SER A 63 5.18 -3.57 11.46
N PHE A 64 5.20 -2.66 10.50
CA PHE A 64 4.14 -1.67 10.27
C PHE A 64 3.84 -1.63 8.78
N PHE A 65 2.59 -1.90 8.43
CA PHE A 65 2.17 -1.94 7.05
C PHE A 65 0.86 -1.22 6.81
N LEU A 66 0.72 -0.68 5.61
CA LEU A 66 -0.54 -0.26 5.01
C LEU A 66 -0.78 -1.10 3.75
N LYS A 67 -2.00 -1.60 3.56
CA LYS A 67 -2.44 -2.25 2.33
C LYS A 67 -3.61 -1.49 1.75
N PHE A 68 -3.42 -0.98 0.54
CA PHE A 68 -4.41 -0.20 -0.18
C PHE A 68 -5.12 -1.07 -1.23
N SER A 69 -6.41 -0.82 -1.41
CA SER A 69 -7.16 -1.29 -2.57
C SER A 69 -8.07 -0.18 -3.07
N GLU A 70 -7.78 0.33 -4.26
CA GLU A 70 -8.63 1.28 -4.98
C GLU A 70 -10.02 0.69 -5.24
N ALA A 71 -10.05 -0.55 -5.76
CA ALA A 71 -11.29 -1.24 -6.11
C ALA A 71 -12.26 -1.40 -4.93
N LYS A 72 -11.73 -1.44 -3.70
CA LYS A 72 -12.52 -1.51 -2.45
C LYS A 72 -12.65 -0.16 -1.74
N GLY A 73 -11.91 0.87 -2.16
CA GLY A 73 -11.79 2.14 -1.43
C GLY A 73 -11.36 1.94 0.03
N THR A 74 -10.43 1.00 0.27
CA THR A 74 -10.04 0.56 1.61
C THR A 74 -8.53 0.63 1.81
N VAL A 75 -8.12 1.08 3.00
CA VAL A 75 -6.78 0.91 3.55
C VAL A 75 -6.87 0.07 4.82
N ALA A 76 -6.10 -1.02 4.86
CA ALA A 76 -5.87 -1.78 6.08
C ALA A 76 -4.50 -1.43 6.65
N ALA A 77 -4.44 -1.08 7.94
CA ALA A 77 -3.20 -0.88 8.66
C ALA A 77 -2.95 -2.06 9.59
N ALA A 78 -1.72 -2.55 9.60
CA ALA A 78 -1.25 -3.61 10.47
C ALA A 78 -0.05 -3.11 11.26
N ALA A 79 -0.17 -3.05 12.57
CA ALA A 79 0.94 -2.76 13.49
C ALA A 79 1.18 -4.00 14.33
N CYS A 80 2.40 -4.51 14.37
CA CYS A 80 2.69 -5.64 15.22
C CYS A 80 3.32 -5.22 16.55
N SER A 81 3.22 -6.08 17.56
CA SER A 81 3.84 -5.96 18.89
C SER A 81 4.42 -7.30 19.34
N SER A 82 5.36 -7.27 20.30
CA SER A 82 5.85 -8.49 20.95
C SER A 82 4.87 -8.93 22.05
N PRO A 83 4.62 -10.23 22.24
CA PRO A 83 3.99 -10.73 23.46
C PRO A 83 4.72 -10.37 24.75
N LEU A 84 6.00 -10.00 24.66
CA LEU A 84 6.82 -9.59 25.81
C LEU A 84 6.55 -8.15 26.25
N ASP A 85 5.88 -7.35 25.43
CA ASP A 85 5.46 -6.00 25.77
C ASP A 85 4.15 -6.09 26.60
N ASP A 86 4.19 -5.70 27.88
CA ASP A 86 3.03 -5.68 28.78
C ASP A 86 2.83 -4.28 29.39
N PRO A 87 1.81 -3.50 28.96
CA PRO A 87 0.86 -3.83 27.88
C PRO A 87 1.52 -3.81 26.49
N PRO A 88 0.91 -4.47 25.48
CA PRO A 88 1.44 -4.47 24.12
C PRO A 88 1.49 -3.05 23.56
N ASP A 89 2.61 -2.72 22.92
CA ASP A 89 2.84 -1.43 22.28
C ASP A 89 2.91 -1.61 20.76
N TYR A 90 2.01 -0.94 20.06
CA TYR A 90 1.87 -0.98 18.60
C TYR A 90 2.40 0.30 17.93
N SER A 91 3.23 1.05 18.65
CA SER A 91 3.82 2.27 18.16
C SER A 91 5.21 2.05 17.55
N PRO A 92 5.60 2.86 16.54
CA PRO A 92 6.96 2.86 15.98
C PRO A 92 8.09 3.15 16.99
N TYR A 93 7.78 3.74 18.15
CA TYR A 93 8.80 4.11 19.15
C TYR A 93 9.46 2.90 19.81
N SER A 94 8.69 1.86 20.08
CA SER A 94 9.01 0.85 21.10
C SER A 94 8.80 -0.57 20.59
N SER A 95 7.77 -0.80 19.75
CA SER A 95 7.36 -2.14 19.29
C SER A 95 8.52 -2.99 18.78
N ARG A 96 8.45 -4.29 19.05
CA ARG A 96 9.40 -5.30 18.58
C ARG A 96 8.64 -6.49 18.02
N CYS A 97 8.57 -6.62 16.71
CA CYS A 97 7.88 -7.75 16.08
C CYS A 97 8.72 -9.00 15.90
N ARG A 98 10.04 -8.82 15.99
CA ARG A 98 11.00 -9.87 15.68
C ARG A 98 11.92 -10.05 16.88
N GLY A 99 11.60 -11.02 17.72
CA GLY A 99 12.32 -11.24 18.97
C GLY A 99 12.08 -12.60 19.62
N GLY A 100 12.48 -13.69 18.96
CA GLY A 100 12.49 -15.02 19.57
C GLY A 100 12.72 -16.09 18.51
N SER A 101 13.74 -16.92 18.69
CA SER A 101 13.89 -18.14 17.89
C SER A 101 12.78 -19.10 18.31
N ASP A 102 11.88 -19.36 17.37
CA ASP A 102 10.83 -20.39 17.41
C ASP A 102 9.55 -19.99 18.18
N ASP A 103 8.49 -19.70 17.40
CA ASP A 103 7.07 -19.78 17.78
C ASP A 103 6.45 -18.73 18.73
N GLU A 104 7.02 -17.53 18.91
CA GLU A 104 6.26 -16.46 19.57
C GLU A 104 5.17 -15.91 18.62
N GLU A 105 3.90 -16.05 19.02
CA GLU A 105 2.74 -15.49 18.31
C GLU A 105 2.90 -13.97 18.18
N ARG A 106 3.11 -13.47 16.97
CA ARG A 106 3.07 -12.03 16.71
C ARG A 106 1.67 -11.52 17.02
N LEU A 107 1.58 -10.47 17.82
CA LEU A 107 0.31 -9.78 18.04
C LEU A 107 0.19 -8.68 16.99
N TRP A 108 -0.85 -8.73 16.17
CA TRP A 108 -1.17 -7.70 15.19
C TRP A 108 -2.36 -6.88 15.66
N ASP A 109 -2.22 -5.56 15.68
CA ASP A 109 -3.34 -4.61 15.78
C ASP A 109 -3.75 -4.17 14.38
N CYS A 110 -4.99 -4.49 14.03
CA CYS A 110 -5.59 -4.16 12.75
C CYS A 110 -6.44 -2.88 12.88
N LYS A 111 -6.29 -1.98 11.91
CA LYS A 111 -7.17 -0.80 11.75
C LYS A 111 -7.63 -0.71 10.30
N CYS A 112 -8.92 -0.47 10.12
CA CYS A 112 -9.53 -0.41 8.80
C CYS A 112 -10.02 1.00 8.50
N PHE A 113 -9.71 1.48 7.31
CA PHE A 113 -10.09 2.81 6.85
C PHE A 113 -10.71 2.72 5.47
N SER A 114 -11.83 3.40 5.27
CA SER A 114 -12.29 3.73 3.94
C SER A 114 -11.59 5.01 3.51
N TYR A 115 -11.14 5.09 2.27
CA TYR A 115 -10.50 6.29 1.75
C TYR A 115 -11.05 6.68 0.39
N ASP A 116 -10.92 7.96 0.06
CA ASP A 116 -11.20 8.50 -1.27
C ASP A 116 -10.27 9.69 -1.53
N TRP A 117 -10.05 10.02 -2.79
CA TRP A 117 -9.21 11.15 -3.19
C TRP A 117 -10.03 12.44 -3.21
N ARG A 118 -9.49 13.50 -2.59
CA ARG A 118 -10.04 14.86 -2.64
C ARG A 118 -9.34 15.72 -3.68
N SER A 119 -8.05 15.48 -3.89
CA SER A 119 -7.20 16.13 -4.88
C SER A 119 -6.09 15.16 -5.34
N GLU A 120 -5.18 15.60 -6.20
CA GLU A 120 -4.07 14.77 -6.68
C GLU A 120 -3.10 14.33 -5.57
N LEU A 121 -3.02 15.09 -4.46
CA LEU A 121 -2.06 14.87 -3.36
C LEU A 121 -2.74 14.69 -2.00
N SER A 122 -4.07 14.60 -1.95
CA SER A 122 -4.78 14.57 -0.67
C SER A 122 -5.94 13.59 -0.68
N GLN A 123 -5.93 12.71 0.30
CA GLN A 123 -6.93 11.67 0.55
C GLN A 123 -7.77 12.04 1.77
N VAL A 124 -9.02 11.55 1.81
CA VAL A 124 -9.88 11.62 2.99
C VAL A 124 -10.09 10.22 3.52
N TRP A 125 -9.70 9.98 4.77
CA TRP A 125 -9.77 8.67 5.41
C TRP A 125 -10.82 8.68 6.51
N LEU A 126 -11.56 7.59 6.63
CA LEU A 126 -12.56 7.37 7.67
C LEU A 126 -12.35 5.98 8.25
N GLN A 127 -12.11 5.91 9.55
CA GLN A 127 -11.98 4.64 10.26
C GLN A 127 -13.34 3.92 10.33
N PHE A 128 -13.31 2.61 10.19
CA PHE A 128 -14.45 1.74 10.45
C PHE A 128 -14.00 0.47 11.19
N GLU A 129 -14.96 -0.19 11.84
CA GLU A 129 -14.70 -1.43 12.59
C GLU A 129 -14.51 -2.62 11.64
N PRO A 130 -13.52 -3.49 11.89
CA PRO A 130 -13.34 -4.71 11.11
C PRO A 130 -14.59 -5.61 11.14
N GLY A 131 -14.82 -6.36 10.06
CA GLY A 131 -15.98 -7.24 9.92
C GLY A 131 -17.34 -6.55 9.75
N GLY A 132 -17.39 -5.21 9.71
CA GLY A 132 -18.61 -4.41 9.65
C GLY A 132 -19.36 -4.40 8.30
N GLY A 133 -18.84 -5.08 7.28
CA GLY A 133 -19.42 -5.12 5.93
C GLY A 133 -18.76 -4.15 4.95
N LYS A 134 -19.53 -3.59 4.00
CA LYS A 134 -18.99 -2.68 2.99
C LYS A 134 -18.38 -1.43 3.65
N PRO A 135 -17.17 -1.01 3.26
CA PRO A 135 -16.56 0.23 3.75
C PRO A 135 -17.50 1.44 3.58
N PRO A 136 -17.63 2.31 4.59
CA PRO A 136 -18.41 3.54 4.47
C PRO A 136 -17.80 4.49 3.43
N ASN A 137 -18.58 5.45 2.93
CA ASN A 137 -18.04 6.46 2.01
C ASN A 137 -17.52 7.66 2.82
N PRO A 138 -16.19 7.93 2.82
CA PRO A 138 -15.60 9.02 3.60
C PRO A 138 -16.06 10.41 3.13
N ASN A 139 -16.46 10.56 1.85
CA ASN A 139 -16.94 11.84 1.30
C ASN A 139 -18.31 12.27 1.83
N THR A 140 -19.04 11.36 2.48
CA THR A 140 -20.38 11.62 3.04
C THR A 140 -20.41 11.64 4.56
N ALA A 141 -19.28 11.36 5.20
CA ALA A 141 -19.17 11.34 6.64
C ALA A 141 -19.08 12.75 7.23
N ASP A 142 -19.32 12.83 8.53
CA ASP A 142 -19.09 14.04 9.32
C ASP A 142 -17.61 14.42 9.22
N GLU A 143 -17.32 15.68 8.87
CA GLU A 143 -15.95 16.20 8.72
C GLU A 143 -15.11 16.04 10.00
N SER A 144 -15.75 15.98 11.17
CA SER A 144 -15.06 15.73 12.45
C SER A 144 -14.58 14.29 12.65
N LYS A 145 -15.00 13.36 11.78
CA LYS A 145 -14.66 11.92 11.86
C LYS A 145 -13.67 11.47 10.79
N VAL A 146 -13.37 12.35 9.83
CA VAL A 146 -12.45 12.03 8.75
C VAL A 146 -11.09 12.68 9.02
N THR A 147 -10.04 12.07 8.49
CA THR A 147 -8.70 12.63 8.49
C THR A 147 -8.31 12.94 7.06
N MET A 148 -7.85 14.17 6.81
CA MET A 148 -7.20 14.53 5.57
C MET A 148 -5.76 14.03 5.63
N VAL A 149 -5.36 13.21 4.67
CA VAL A 149 -4.05 12.59 4.57
C VAL A 149 -3.40 13.10 3.29
N ASP A 150 -2.36 13.90 3.42
CA ASP A 150 -1.56 14.29 2.27
C ASP A 150 -0.65 13.11 1.89
N ALA A 151 -0.61 12.82 0.59
CA ALA A 151 0.11 11.70 0.00
C ALA A 151 1.01 12.21 -1.12
N ASP A 152 2.33 12.17 -0.88
CA ASP A 152 3.34 12.59 -1.84
C ASP A 152 4.21 11.40 -2.24
N GLU A 153 4.39 11.16 -3.53
CA GLU A 153 5.44 10.26 -4.01
C GLU A 153 6.80 10.94 -3.83
N MET A 154 7.79 10.18 -3.33
CA MET A 154 9.14 10.68 -3.15
C MET A 154 9.99 10.35 -4.38
N ASP A 155 11.02 11.16 -4.67
CA ASP A 155 12.00 10.89 -5.74
C ASP A 155 12.75 9.55 -5.59
N VAL A 156 12.61 8.90 -4.44
CA VAL A 156 13.09 7.54 -4.18
C VAL A 156 12.04 6.54 -4.64
N ALA A 157 12.37 5.78 -5.69
CA ALA A 157 11.46 4.81 -6.30
C ALA A 157 10.71 3.95 -5.27
N ASN A 158 9.40 3.84 -5.45
CA ASN A 158 8.49 3.06 -4.62
C ASN A 158 8.42 3.52 -3.15
N THR A 159 8.59 4.82 -2.90
CA THR A 159 8.44 5.41 -1.55
C THR A 159 7.34 6.45 -1.58
N ILE A 160 6.42 6.37 -0.61
CA ILE A 160 5.42 7.40 -0.36
C ILE A 160 5.63 8.07 0.98
N ARG A 161 5.27 9.34 1.02
CA ARG A 161 5.13 10.13 2.22
C ARG A 161 3.65 10.33 2.52
N LEU A 162 3.23 9.96 3.73
CA LEU A 162 1.88 10.20 4.24
C LEU A 162 1.93 11.14 5.45
N SER A 163 1.03 12.12 5.51
CA SER A 163 0.99 13.10 6.61
C SER A 163 -0.36 13.81 6.74
N PRO A 164 -0.98 13.83 7.94
CA PRO A 164 -0.83 12.84 9.01
C PRO A 164 -1.51 11.52 8.62
N LEU A 165 -1.24 10.45 9.36
CA LEU A 165 -2.11 9.27 9.35
C LEU A 165 -3.27 9.46 10.34
N PRO A 166 -4.44 8.80 10.14
CA PRO A 166 -5.53 8.85 11.10
C PRO A 166 -5.14 8.30 12.47
N ALA A 167 -5.84 8.77 13.50
CA ALA A 167 -5.61 8.29 14.87
C ALA A 167 -5.69 6.75 14.95
N GLY A 168 -4.73 6.14 15.64
CA GLY A 168 -4.63 4.70 15.81
C GLY A 168 -3.83 3.97 14.73
N ALA A 169 -3.69 4.50 13.50
CA ALA A 169 -2.78 3.93 12.52
C ALA A 169 -1.33 4.09 13.02
N PHE A 170 -0.66 2.99 13.36
CA PHE A 170 0.68 2.99 13.98
C PHE A 170 0.75 3.85 15.25
N SER A 171 -0.33 3.86 16.04
CA SER A 171 -0.49 4.73 17.22
C SER A 171 -0.39 6.24 16.92
N SER A 172 -0.65 6.65 15.68
CA SER A 172 -0.76 8.07 15.32
C SER A 172 -1.82 8.77 16.17
N ASP A 173 -1.61 10.05 16.42
CA ASP A 173 -2.57 10.94 17.09
C ASP A 173 -3.49 11.67 16.11
N GLY A 174 -3.29 11.49 14.79
CA GLY A 174 -4.09 12.15 13.76
C GLY A 174 -3.65 13.57 13.41
N SER A 175 -2.54 14.09 13.97
CA SER A 175 -2.25 15.52 13.90
C SER A 175 -1.10 15.91 12.97
N SER A 176 0.11 15.42 13.23
CA SER A 176 1.32 16.09 12.71
C SER A 176 2.52 15.18 12.49
N SER A 177 2.29 13.87 12.51
CA SER A 177 3.32 12.86 12.21
C SER A 177 3.48 12.68 10.70
N VAL A 178 4.71 12.40 10.26
CA VAL A 178 5.06 12.12 8.87
C VAL A 178 5.59 10.70 8.78
N TYR A 179 5.12 9.95 7.78
CA TYR A 179 5.47 8.55 7.58
C TYR A 179 6.02 8.34 6.18
N LEU A 180 7.21 7.76 6.06
CA LEU A 180 7.78 7.33 4.79
C LEU A 180 7.64 5.81 4.67
N LEU A 181 6.83 5.36 3.72
CA LEU A 181 6.56 3.96 3.48
C LEU A 181 7.12 3.53 2.14
N GLN A 182 7.67 2.32 2.09
CA GLN A 182 8.19 1.71 0.87
C GLN A 182 7.29 0.59 0.41
N LYS A 183 7.02 0.52 -0.90
CA LYS A 183 6.23 -0.57 -1.50
C LYS A 183 6.92 -1.92 -1.27
N LYS A 184 6.13 -2.91 -0.91
CA LYS A 184 6.54 -4.30 -0.66
C LYS A 184 5.61 -5.26 -1.41
N SER A 185 5.99 -6.53 -1.39
CA SER A 185 5.14 -7.62 -1.89
C SER A 185 3.97 -7.87 -0.93
N ASP A 186 2.81 -8.21 -1.48
CA ASP A 186 1.57 -8.36 -0.72
C ASP A 186 1.57 -9.48 0.31
N ASN A 187 2.36 -10.54 0.05
CA ASN A 187 2.50 -11.67 0.96
C ASN A 187 3.02 -11.29 2.35
N LEU A 188 3.73 -10.16 2.49
CA LEU A 188 4.18 -9.68 3.80
C LEU A 188 3.03 -9.15 4.65
N PHE A 189 2.01 -8.55 4.02
CA PHE A 189 0.82 -8.08 4.74
C PHE A 189 -0.10 -9.23 5.10
N ASP A 190 -0.25 -10.21 4.21
CA ASP A 190 -1.17 -11.33 4.39
C ASP A 190 -0.84 -12.15 5.65
N GLU A 191 0.43 -12.18 6.09
CA GLU A 191 0.84 -12.78 7.37
C GLU A 191 0.20 -12.12 8.62
N SER A 192 -0.32 -10.89 8.49
CA SER A 192 -0.98 -10.18 9.59
C SER A 192 -2.43 -10.59 9.81
N GLY A 193 -3.11 -11.14 8.80
CA GLY A 193 -4.56 -11.39 8.80
C GLY A 193 -5.44 -10.12 8.80
N CYS A 194 -4.85 -8.92 8.86
CA CYS A 194 -5.61 -7.68 8.92
C CYS A 194 -6.40 -7.38 7.64
N TRP A 195 -6.02 -8.00 6.51
CA TRP A 195 -6.69 -7.74 5.24
C TRP A 195 -8.09 -8.38 5.24
N GLU A 196 -8.16 -9.66 5.61
CA GLU A 196 -9.39 -10.43 5.73
C GLU A 196 -10.36 -9.77 6.72
N GLU A 197 -9.84 -9.20 7.80
CA GLU A 197 -10.63 -8.45 8.78
C GLU A 197 -11.25 -7.18 8.19
N CYS A 198 -10.52 -6.45 7.35
CA CYS A 198 -10.98 -5.16 6.81
C CYS A 198 -11.91 -5.29 5.61
N VAL A 199 -11.72 -6.27 4.73
CA VAL A 199 -12.55 -6.40 3.51
C VAL A 199 -13.57 -7.53 3.54
N GLY A 200 -13.53 -8.38 4.57
CA GLY A 200 -14.34 -9.59 4.65
C GLY A 200 -13.88 -10.65 3.64
N GLY A 201 -13.66 -11.88 4.13
CA GLY A 201 -13.38 -13.06 3.29
C GLY A 201 -14.54 -13.47 2.40
#